data_AF-A0A7Y2UKY6-F1
#
_entry.id   AF-A0A7Y2UKY6-F1
#
_cell.length_a   1.000
_cell.length_b   1.000
_cell.length_c   1.000
_cell.angle_alpha   90.00
_cell.angle_beta   90.00
_cell.angle_gamma   90.00
#
_symmetry.space_group_name_H-M   'P 1'
#
loop_
_entity.id
_entity.type
_entity.pdbx_description
1 polymer ?
#
loop_
_entity_poly.entity_id
_entity_poly.type
_entity_poly.pdbx_seq_one_letter_code
_entity_poly.pdbx_strand_id
1 'polypeptide(L)'
;FVALENYQDFVCVNGHAYMDRKSDNANFAFLSKVVLNDPVEDNQAYGESIGKLATLIGGGRPILQRYGDLKRGRRSTWNRVRNSYIDPTLKNVTCGDIAMALPERILSNIVDGLQQLNQVVPGVANDETMLYAPEIKFFATQVETDDNLETDIKGLFMAGDGPGVAGNIVSATATALIPAKEIILRVG
;
A
#
# COMPACT_ATOMS: atom_id res chain seq x y z
N PHE A 1 -11.09 -6.05 -6.23
CA PHE A 1 -10.54 -5.57 -7.50
C PHE A 1 -9.27 -4.79 -7.18
N VAL A 2 -8.23 -5.00 -7.98
CA VAL A 2 -7.02 -4.18 -7.93
C VAL A 2 -7.21 -3.00 -8.88
N ALA A 3 -6.85 -1.81 -8.44
CA ALA A 3 -6.93 -0.57 -9.20
C ALA A 3 -5.54 0.03 -9.39
N LEU A 4 -5.37 0.78 -10.49
CA LEU A 4 -4.20 1.61 -10.71
C LEU A 4 -4.31 2.86 -9.84
N GLU A 5 -3.24 3.20 -9.13
CA GLU A 5 -3.12 4.45 -8.39
C GLU A 5 -2.01 5.29 -9.04
N ASN A 6 -2.35 6.49 -9.50
CA ASN A 6 -1.40 7.37 -10.18
C ASN A 6 -0.91 8.44 -9.22
N TYR A 7 0.40 8.51 -9.04
CA TYR A 7 1.11 9.62 -8.41
C TYR A 7 1.65 10.55 -9.52
N GLN A 8 2.22 11.69 -9.14
CA GLN A 8 2.76 12.65 -10.11
C GLN A 8 3.84 12.01 -11.01
N ASP A 9 4.77 11.25 -10.41
CA ASP A 9 5.95 10.74 -11.12
C ASP A 9 6.00 9.21 -11.26
N PHE A 10 5.07 8.47 -10.65
CA PHE A 10 5.08 7.01 -10.61
C PHE A 10 3.68 6.43 -10.47
N VAL A 11 3.57 5.12 -10.67
CA VAL A 11 2.32 4.38 -10.54
C VAL A 11 2.44 3.30 -9.47
N CYS A 12 1.34 3.13 -8.73
CA CYS A 12 1.14 2.09 -7.74
C CYS A 12 -0.13 1.30 -8.06
N VAL A 13 -0.43 0.32 -7.22
CA VAL A 13 -1.72 -0.37 -7.18
C VAL A 13 -2.39 -0.17 -5.84
N ASN A 14 -3.72 -0.16 -5.83
CA ASN A 14 -4.52 -0.14 -4.61
C ASN A 14 -5.66 -1.18 -4.74
N GLY A 15 -6.39 -1.45 -3.65
CA GLY A 15 -7.49 -2.40 -3.61
C GLY A 15 -8.85 -1.71 -3.43
N HIS A 16 -9.89 -2.23 -4.08
CA HIS A 16 -11.27 -1.79 -3.84
C HIS A 16 -12.29 -2.92 -4.10
N ALA A 17 -13.54 -2.68 -3.69
CA ALA A 17 -14.68 -3.54 -3.97
C ALA A 17 -15.87 -2.71 -4.49
N TYR A 18 -16.67 -3.31 -5.37
CA TYR A 18 -17.93 -2.72 -5.80
C TYR A 18 -19.06 -3.25 -4.91
N MET A 19 -20.10 -2.43 -4.72
CA MET A 19 -21.30 -2.82 -4.00
C MET A 19 -22.07 -3.91 -4.76
N ASP A 20 -22.27 -3.70 -6.06
CA ASP A 20 -23.16 -4.54 -6.89
C ASP A 20 -22.42 -5.59 -7.75
N ARG A 21 -21.09 -5.65 -7.64
CA ARG A 21 -20.27 -6.55 -8.46
C ARG A 21 -19.25 -7.31 -7.61
N LYS A 22 -19.33 -8.63 -7.69
CA LYS A 22 -18.36 -9.56 -7.08
C LYS A 22 -17.23 -9.89 -8.06
N SER A 23 -16.09 -10.24 -7.49
CA SER A 23 -14.90 -10.76 -8.19
C SER A 23 -14.63 -12.15 -7.62
N ASP A 24 -14.16 -13.06 -8.47
CA ASP A 24 -13.74 -14.40 -8.04
C ASP A 24 -12.46 -14.37 -7.19
N ASN A 25 -11.73 -13.25 -7.24
CA ASN A 25 -10.52 -13.02 -6.47
C ASN A 25 -10.77 -12.18 -5.21
N ALA A 26 -10.12 -12.59 -4.12
CA ALA A 26 -9.82 -11.74 -2.96
C ALA A 26 -8.50 -10.98 -3.19
N ASN A 27 -8.38 -9.78 -2.65
CA ASN A 27 -7.14 -8.99 -2.68
C ASN A 27 -6.98 -8.26 -1.34
N PHE A 28 -5.73 -8.03 -0.94
CA PHE A 28 -5.36 -7.25 0.22
C PHE A 28 -3.97 -6.67 0.00
N ALA A 29 -3.69 -5.52 0.62
CA ALA A 29 -2.34 -4.96 0.64
C ALA A 29 -1.48 -5.76 1.62
N PHE A 30 -0.32 -6.23 1.17
CA PHE A 30 0.65 -6.93 2.01
C PHE A 30 1.94 -6.12 2.05
N LEU A 31 2.18 -5.45 3.18
CA LEU A 31 3.16 -4.39 3.28
C LEU A 31 4.29 -4.78 4.23
N SER A 32 5.52 -4.44 3.84
CA SER A 32 6.66 -4.47 4.74
C SER A 32 6.86 -3.08 5.34
N LYS A 33 6.83 -2.96 6.67
CA LYS A 33 7.09 -1.69 7.35
C LYS A 33 8.57 -1.35 7.26
N VAL A 34 8.86 -0.18 6.71
CA VAL A 34 10.20 0.42 6.73
C VAL A 34 10.18 1.59 7.69
N VAL A 35 11.18 1.66 8.57
CA VAL A 35 11.45 2.80 9.44
C VAL A 35 12.91 3.16 9.22
N LEU A 36 13.14 4.30 8.60
CA LEU A 36 14.46 4.88 8.48
C LEU A 36 14.72 5.77 9.70
N ASN A 37 15.90 5.62 10.29
CA ASN A 37 16.38 6.39 11.44
C ASN A 37 17.69 7.09 11.04
N ASP A 38 18.21 7.98 11.88
CA ASP A 38 19.49 8.66 11.69
C ASP A 38 20.57 7.78 11.01
N PRO A 39 21.23 8.28 9.93
CA PRO A 39 21.16 9.65 9.40
C PRO A 39 20.13 9.85 8.26
N VAL A 40 19.36 8.82 7.89
CA VAL A 40 18.39 8.89 6.79
C VAL A 40 17.00 8.77 7.40
N GLU A 41 16.23 9.85 7.44
CA GLU A 41 14.92 9.86 8.11
C GLU A 41 13.75 10.07 7.12
N ASP A 42 14.07 10.41 5.87
CA ASP A 42 13.07 10.69 4.84
C ASP A 42 12.47 9.39 4.25
N ASN A 43 11.48 8.85 4.97
CA ASN A 43 10.71 7.68 4.54
C ASN A 43 9.92 7.96 3.25
N GLN A 44 9.52 9.21 3.00
CA GLN A 44 8.73 9.56 1.83
C GLN A 44 9.59 9.49 0.56
N ALA A 45 10.75 10.15 0.55
CA ALA A 45 11.65 10.11 -0.60
C ALA A 45 12.11 8.68 -0.93
N TYR A 46 12.30 7.83 0.10
CA TYR A 46 12.60 6.42 -0.10
C TYR A 46 11.46 5.66 -0.78
N GLY A 47 10.22 5.84 -0.30
CA GLY A 47 9.03 5.24 -0.92
C GLY A 47 8.83 5.71 -2.36
N GLU A 48 8.96 7.01 -2.62
CA GLU A 48 8.87 7.57 -3.97
C GLU A 48 9.96 7.01 -4.90
N SER A 49 11.18 6.82 -4.41
CA SER A 49 12.28 6.23 -5.18
C SER A 49 11.98 4.79 -5.59
N ILE A 50 11.42 3.98 -4.68
CA ILE A 50 10.95 2.63 -4.98
C ILE A 50 9.81 2.68 -6.02
N GLY A 51 8.85 3.58 -5.85
CA GLY A 51 7.75 3.79 -6.78
C GLY A 51 8.22 4.11 -8.20
N LYS A 52 9.16 5.05 -8.32
CA LYS A 52 9.78 5.46 -9.58
C LYS A 52 10.55 4.31 -10.23
N LEU A 53 11.33 3.55 -9.47
CA LEU A 53 12.07 2.39 -9.97
C LEU A 53 11.14 1.28 -10.46
N ALA A 54 10.10 0.94 -9.69
CA ALA A 54 9.13 -0.07 -10.09
C ALA A 54 8.35 0.35 -11.35
N THR A 55 8.00 1.63 -11.46
CA THR A 55 7.37 2.20 -12.65
C THR A 55 8.30 2.10 -13.86
N LEU A 56 9.59 2.40 -13.69
CA LEU A 56 10.60 2.32 -14.75
C LEU A 56 10.73 0.89 -15.28
N ILE A 57 10.96 -0.09 -14.40
CA ILE A 57 11.08 -1.51 -14.78
C ILE A 57 9.76 -2.06 -15.33
N GLY A 58 8.63 -1.57 -14.82
CA GLY A 58 7.30 -1.87 -15.31
C GLY A 58 6.92 -1.18 -16.62
N GLY A 59 7.78 -0.34 -17.20
CA GLY A 59 7.51 0.37 -18.45
C GLY A 59 6.34 1.35 -18.36
N GLY A 60 6.25 2.10 -17.26
CA GLY A 60 5.17 3.05 -16.98
C GLY A 60 3.91 2.42 -16.38
N ARG A 61 3.96 1.14 -15.99
CA ARG A 61 2.84 0.40 -15.39
C ARG A 61 3.29 -0.34 -14.14
N PRO A 62 2.36 -0.71 -13.24
CA PRO A 62 2.69 -1.61 -12.14
C PRO A 62 3.12 -2.99 -12.66
N ILE A 63 3.92 -3.69 -11.85
CA ILE A 63 4.44 -5.02 -12.14
C ILE A 63 3.48 -6.07 -11.61
N LEU A 64 3.20 -7.09 -12.42
CA LEU A 64 2.50 -8.31 -12.02
C LEU A 64 3.46 -9.50 -12.04
N GLN A 65 3.53 -10.24 -10.94
CA GLN A 65 4.33 -11.46 -10.84
C GLN A 65 3.59 -12.54 -10.06
N ARG A 66 3.66 -13.78 -10.54
CA ARG A 66 3.19 -14.95 -9.78
C ARG A 66 4.18 -15.24 -8.66
N TYR A 67 3.67 -15.54 -7.47
CA TYR A 67 4.51 -15.86 -6.31
C TYR A 67 5.48 -17.01 -6.58
N GLY A 68 5.04 -18.04 -7.32
CA GLY A 68 5.90 -19.16 -7.71
C GLY A 68 7.03 -18.78 -8.69
N ASP A 69 6.84 -17.73 -9.50
CA ASP A 69 7.91 -17.20 -10.35
C ASP A 69 8.90 -16.36 -9.52
N LEU A 70 8.42 -15.58 -8.55
CA LEU A 70 9.27 -14.85 -7.59
C LEU A 70 10.19 -15.81 -6.81
N LYS A 71 9.64 -16.88 -6.22
CA LYS A 71 10.43 -17.91 -5.51
C LYS A 71 11.51 -18.57 -6.36
N ARG A 72 11.33 -18.61 -7.68
CA ARG A 72 12.28 -19.20 -8.63
C ARG A 72 13.27 -18.18 -9.21
N GLY A 73 13.24 -16.94 -8.71
CA GLY A 73 14.12 -15.85 -9.19
C GLY A 73 13.91 -15.54 -10.67
N ARG A 74 12.66 -15.55 -11.14
CA ARG A 74 12.36 -15.28 -12.55
C ARG A 74 11.14 -14.39 -12.72
N ARG A 75 11.14 -13.62 -13.81
CA ARG A 75 9.96 -12.86 -14.23
C ARG A 75 8.76 -13.72 -14.59
N SER A 76 7.56 -13.20 -14.35
CA SER A 76 6.33 -13.71 -14.96
C SER A 76 6.16 -13.21 -16.39
N THR A 77 5.30 -13.90 -17.15
CA THR A 77 4.88 -13.53 -18.51
C THR A 77 3.38 -13.73 -18.63
N TRP A 78 2.74 -13.06 -19.60
CA TRP A 78 1.31 -13.25 -19.84
C TRP A 78 0.93 -14.70 -20.13
N ASN A 79 1.77 -15.47 -20.85
CA ASN A 79 1.53 -16.89 -21.08
C ASN A 79 1.47 -17.69 -19.77
N ARG A 80 2.35 -17.37 -18.81
CA ARG A 80 2.38 -17.99 -17.50
C ARG A 80 1.18 -17.59 -16.64
N VAL A 81 0.80 -16.31 -16.68
CA VAL A 81 -0.36 -15.78 -15.96
C VAL A 81 -1.67 -16.37 -16.50
N ARG A 82 -1.82 -16.52 -17.82
CA ARG A 82 -3.01 -17.12 -18.44
C ARG A 82 -3.14 -18.63 -18.18
N ASN A 83 -2.03 -19.31 -17.89
CA ASN A 83 -2.02 -20.72 -17.52
C ASN A 83 -2.16 -20.92 -15.99
N SER A 84 -2.74 -19.96 -15.29
CA SER A 84 -3.06 -20.01 -13.85
C SER A 84 -4.58 -20.05 -13.65
N TYR A 85 -5.02 -20.64 -12.55
CA TYR A 85 -6.40 -20.61 -12.06
C TYR A 85 -6.86 -19.20 -11.64
N ILE A 86 -5.94 -18.26 -11.39
CA ILE A 86 -6.28 -16.89 -10.96
C ILE A 86 -6.22 -15.94 -12.16
N ASP A 87 -7.37 -15.40 -12.54
CA ASP A 87 -7.42 -14.37 -13.60
C ASP A 87 -7.24 -12.95 -12.99
N PRO A 88 -6.18 -12.20 -13.33
CA PRO A 88 -5.90 -10.93 -12.67
C PRO A 88 -6.99 -9.87 -12.92
N THR A 89 -7.49 -9.21 -11.86
CA THR A 89 -8.55 -8.18 -12.03
C THR A 89 -8.05 -6.89 -12.68
N LEU A 90 -6.77 -6.55 -12.52
CA LEU A 90 -6.13 -5.42 -13.20
C LEU A 90 -5.24 -5.96 -14.33
N LYS A 91 -5.60 -5.64 -15.57
CA LYS A 91 -4.83 -6.08 -16.77
C LYS A 91 -3.83 -5.04 -17.28
N ASN A 92 -3.99 -3.77 -16.89
CA ASN A 92 -3.08 -2.70 -17.28
C ASN A 92 -1.80 -2.73 -16.42
N VAL A 93 -1.04 -3.81 -16.58
CA VAL A 93 0.17 -4.13 -15.81
C VAL A 93 1.23 -4.73 -16.73
N THR A 94 2.47 -4.72 -16.27
CA THR A 94 3.58 -5.38 -16.95
C THR A 94 3.94 -6.67 -16.21
N CYS A 95 3.84 -7.82 -16.87
CA CYS A 95 4.34 -9.07 -16.31
C CYS A 95 5.87 -9.02 -16.21
N GLY A 96 6.39 -9.03 -14.99
CA GLY A 96 7.79 -8.72 -14.72
C GLY A 96 8.35 -9.43 -13.51
N ASP A 97 9.44 -8.88 -12.98
CA ASP A 97 10.11 -9.34 -11.78
C ASP A 97 10.18 -8.19 -10.77
N ILE A 98 9.42 -8.30 -9.67
CA ILE A 98 9.38 -7.26 -8.63
C ILE A 98 10.73 -7.19 -7.89
N ALA A 99 11.54 -8.26 -7.94
CA ALA A 99 12.86 -8.29 -7.32
C ALA A 99 13.86 -7.31 -7.96
N MET A 100 13.60 -6.86 -9.19
CA MET A 100 14.40 -5.83 -9.85
C MET A 100 14.13 -4.41 -9.33
N ALA A 101 13.02 -4.20 -8.62
CA ALA A 101 12.58 -2.89 -8.16
C ALA A 101 12.55 -2.76 -6.63
N LEU A 102 12.26 -3.85 -5.92
CA LEU A 102 12.15 -3.83 -4.47
C LEU A 102 13.50 -4.23 -3.83
N PRO A 103 13.96 -3.51 -2.79
CA PRO A 103 15.10 -3.92 -1.98
C PRO A 103 14.94 -5.33 -1.40
N GLU A 104 16.04 -6.08 -1.30
CA GLU A 104 16.03 -7.47 -0.83
C GLU A 104 15.33 -7.62 0.52
N ARG A 105 15.57 -6.72 1.48
CA ARG A 105 14.90 -6.77 2.79
C ARG A 105 13.37 -6.74 2.69
N ILE A 106 12.81 -5.97 1.75
CA ILE A 106 11.36 -5.93 1.52
C ILE A 106 10.89 -7.25 0.90
N LEU A 107 11.64 -7.78 -0.07
CA LEU A 107 11.33 -9.06 -0.71
C LEU A 107 11.35 -10.22 0.28
N SER A 108 12.40 -10.36 1.09
CA SER A 108 12.51 -11.42 2.09
C SER A 108 11.34 -11.33 3.08
N ASN A 109 11.03 -10.13 3.57
CA ASN A 109 9.88 -9.91 4.46
C ASN A 109 8.54 -10.31 3.82
N ILE A 110 8.34 -10.02 2.53
CA ILE A 110 7.12 -10.43 1.80
C ILE A 110 7.05 -11.95 1.66
N VAL A 111 8.16 -12.60 1.28
CA VAL A 111 8.21 -14.06 1.10
C VAL A 111 7.96 -14.77 2.43
N ASP A 112 8.71 -14.40 3.48
CA ASP A 112 8.57 -14.99 4.81
C ASP A 112 7.18 -14.71 5.40
N GLY A 113 6.70 -13.48 5.25
CA GLY A 113 5.37 -13.07 5.71
C GLY A 113 4.25 -13.85 5.03
N LEU A 114 4.33 -14.09 3.71
CA LEU A 114 3.35 -14.91 2.99
C LEU A 114 3.41 -16.38 3.43
N GLN A 115 4.59 -16.93 3.69
CA GLN A 115 4.73 -18.29 4.20
C GLN A 115 4.10 -18.45 5.59
N GLN A 116 4.30 -17.46 6.48
CA GLN A 116 3.66 -17.44 7.79
C GLN A 116 2.14 -17.27 7.68
N LEU A 117 1.68 -16.33 6.86
CA LEU A 117 0.25 -16.11 6.62
C LEU A 117 -0.43 -17.37 6.08
N ASN A 118 0.27 -18.17 5.27
CA ASN A 118 -0.24 -19.43 4.74
C ASN A 118 -0.55 -20.49 5.82
N GLN A 119 0.04 -20.39 7.01
CA GLN A 119 -0.32 -21.26 8.14
C GLN A 119 -1.69 -20.91 8.72
N VAL A 120 -2.11 -19.64 8.58
CA VAL A 120 -3.40 -19.14 9.08
C VAL A 120 -4.47 -19.15 7.98
N VAL A 121 -4.08 -18.85 6.75
CA VAL A 121 -4.93 -18.80 5.56
C VAL A 121 -4.34 -19.74 4.50
N PRO A 122 -4.64 -21.05 4.57
CA PRO A 122 -4.08 -22.03 3.64
C PRO A 122 -4.38 -21.68 2.18
N GLY A 123 -3.35 -21.70 1.35
CA GLY A 123 -3.44 -21.42 -0.09
C GLY A 123 -3.03 -20.00 -0.49
N VAL A 124 -2.87 -19.07 0.46
CA VAL A 124 -2.41 -17.70 0.15
C VAL A 124 -1.00 -17.66 -0.45
N ALA A 125 -0.13 -18.61 -0.09
CA ALA A 125 1.22 -18.74 -0.63
C ALA A 125 1.33 -19.75 -1.78
N ASN A 126 0.24 -19.97 -2.53
CA ASN A 126 0.24 -20.79 -3.75
C ASN A 126 1.18 -20.18 -4.81
N ASP A 127 1.84 -21.02 -5.61
CA ASP A 127 2.68 -20.59 -6.74
C ASP A 127 1.96 -19.67 -7.73
N GLU A 128 0.63 -19.75 -7.77
CA GLU A 128 -0.24 -18.97 -8.64
C GLU A 128 -0.74 -17.65 -8.04
N THR A 129 -0.50 -17.41 -6.75
CA THR A 129 -0.85 -16.14 -6.10
C THR A 129 -0.24 -14.97 -6.88
N MET A 130 -1.09 -14.01 -7.22
CA MET A 130 -0.71 -12.85 -8.04
C MET A 130 -0.24 -11.69 -7.16
N LEU A 131 1.02 -11.29 -7.32
CA LEU A 131 1.62 -10.14 -6.67
C LEU A 131 1.60 -8.95 -7.61
N TYR A 132 0.96 -7.88 -7.18
CA TYR A 132 1.00 -6.59 -7.86
C TYR A 132 1.91 -5.65 -7.07
N ALA A 133 2.82 -4.95 -7.76
CA ALA A 133 3.75 -4.03 -7.12
C ALA A 133 4.00 -2.77 -7.96
N PRO A 134 4.27 -1.61 -7.33
CA PRO A 134 4.28 -1.40 -5.88
C PRO A 134 2.91 -0.99 -5.34
N GLU A 135 2.65 -1.29 -4.07
CA GLU A 135 1.62 -0.63 -3.24
C GLU A 135 2.39 0.05 -2.10
N ILE A 136 2.23 1.35 -1.94
CA ILE A 136 3.00 2.16 -1.00
C ILE A 136 2.04 2.98 -0.16
N LYS A 137 2.12 2.83 1.16
CA LYS A 137 1.38 3.66 2.11
C LYS A 137 2.34 4.61 2.80
N PHE A 138 2.28 5.86 2.40
CA PHE A 138 2.93 6.96 3.10
C PHE A 138 2.14 7.24 4.36
N PHE A 139 2.58 6.66 5.48
CA PHE A 139 2.04 7.06 6.77
C PHE A 139 2.54 8.48 7.04
N ALA A 140 1.61 9.43 7.15
CA ALA A 140 1.95 10.81 7.44
C ALA A 140 2.72 10.90 8.75
N THR A 141 3.69 11.80 8.81
CA THR A 141 4.24 12.26 10.08
C THR A 141 3.08 12.81 10.89
N GLN A 142 2.79 12.20 12.04
CA GLN A 142 1.73 12.66 12.91
C GLN A 142 2.02 14.10 13.32
N VAL A 143 1.11 15.01 13.02
CA VAL A 143 1.21 16.39 13.48
C VAL A 143 1.01 16.38 14.98
N GLU A 144 1.93 16.98 15.72
CA GLU A 144 1.80 17.11 17.17
C GLU A 144 0.61 18.01 17.52
N THR A 145 -0.23 17.52 18.42
CA THR A 145 -1.41 18.22 18.91
C THR A 145 -1.64 17.92 20.39
N ASP A 146 -2.42 18.77 21.05
CA ASP A 146 -2.95 18.52 22.38
C ASP A 146 -4.15 17.54 22.35
N ASP A 147 -4.78 17.33 23.51
CA ASP A 147 -5.95 16.45 23.68
C ASP A 147 -7.22 16.95 22.92
N ASN A 148 -7.25 18.22 22.52
CA ASN A 148 -8.31 18.81 21.71
C ASN A 148 -8.01 18.74 20.21
N LEU A 149 -6.89 18.11 19.85
CA LEU A 149 -6.33 18.11 18.51
C LEU A 149 -5.95 19.51 17.99
N GLU A 150 -5.64 20.44 18.90
CA GLU A 150 -5.08 21.74 18.57
C GLU A 150 -3.56 21.63 18.42
N THR A 151 -3.01 22.26 17.39
CA THR A 151 -1.55 22.39 17.23
C THR A 151 -0.99 23.46 18.16
N ASP A 152 0.34 23.62 18.21
CA ASP A 152 0.98 24.77 18.86
C ASP A 152 0.52 26.13 18.32
N ILE A 153 -0.04 26.16 17.11
CA ILE A 153 -0.67 27.36 16.53
C ILE A 153 -2.11 27.45 17.04
N LYS A 154 -2.34 28.41 17.95
CA LYS A 154 -3.67 28.65 18.51
C LYS A 154 -4.72 28.92 17.42
N GLY A 155 -5.83 28.21 17.50
CA GLY A 155 -6.93 28.23 16.54
C GLY A 155 -6.77 27.28 15.36
N LEU A 156 -5.63 26.58 15.24
CA LEU A 156 -5.39 25.59 14.20
C LEU A 156 -5.55 24.18 14.76
N PHE A 157 -6.60 23.50 14.30
CA PHE A 157 -6.95 22.14 14.72
C PHE A 157 -6.70 21.14 13.59
N MET A 158 -6.34 19.92 13.98
CA MET A 158 -6.12 18.80 13.08
C MET A 158 -7.17 17.71 13.35
N ALA A 159 -7.69 17.10 12.30
CA ALA A 159 -8.55 15.92 12.42
C ALA A 159 -8.46 15.10 11.14
N GLY A 160 -8.82 13.82 11.23
CA GLY A 160 -8.78 12.91 10.10
C GLY A 160 -7.43 12.22 9.90
N ASP A 161 -7.30 11.59 8.75
CA ASP A 161 -6.15 10.74 8.38
C ASP A 161 -4.93 11.57 7.94
N GLY A 162 -5.17 12.67 7.23
CA GLY A 162 -4.11 13.55 6.71
C GLY A 162 -3.05 14.00 7.74
N PRO A 163 -3.45 14.51 8.93
CA PRO A 163 -2.49 14.88 9.98
C PRO A 163 -1.95 13.69 10.79
N GLY A 164 -2.28 12.44 10.42
CA GLY A 164 -1.85 11.24 11.14
C GLY A 164 -2.62 10.94 12.44
N VAL A 165 -3.77 11.58 12.66
CA VAL A 165 -4.60 11.42 13.87
C VAL A 165 -5.52 10.19 13.77
N ALA A 166 -5.87 9.79 12.55
CA ALA A 166 -6.69 8.62 12.25
C ALA A 166 -5.98 7.71 11.24
N GLY A 167 -6.61 6.60 10.89
CA GLY A 167 -6.08 5.63 9.91
C GLY A 167 -7.16 4.89 9.11
N ASN A 168 -8.42 5.30 9.24
CA ASN A 168 -9.53 4.78 8.46
C ASN A 168 -10.68 5.80 8.42
N ILE A 169 -11.67 5.56 7.55
CA ILE A 169 -12.80 6.48 7.31
C ILE A 169 -13.60 6.76 8.60
N VAL A 170 -13.84 5.72 9.40
CA VAL A 170 -14.67 5.83 10.62
C VAL A 170 -13.92 6.61 11.69
N SER A 171 -12.66 6.29 11.95
CA SER A 171 -11.84 7.02 12.91
C SER A 171 -11.59 8.46 12.46
N ALA A 172 -11.32 8.68 11.17
CA ALA A 172 -11.16 10.03 10.62
C ALA A 172 -12.41 10.89 10.87
N THR A 173 -13.60 10.33 10.63
CA THR A 173 -14.87 11.01 10.89
C THR A 173 -15.08 11.26 12.39
N ALA A 174 -14.78 10.27 13.24
CA ALA A 174 -14.94 10.39 14.68
C ALA A 174 -14.03 11.47 15.29
N THR A 175 -12.77 11.59 14.81
CA THR A 175 -11.82 12.59 15.33
C THR A 175 -12.30 14.02 15.13
N ALA A 176 -13.10 14.32 14.09
CA ALA A 176 -13.63 15.65 13.85
C ALA A 176 -14.53 16.18 14.98
N LEU A 177 -15.11 15.29 15.80
CA LEU A 177 -15.94 15.68 16.94
C LEU A 177 -15.16 16.38 18.05
N ILE A 178 -13.87 16.10 18.19
CA ILE A 178 -13.01 16.65 19.26
C ILE A 178 -12.79 18.16 19.05
N PRO A 179 -12.17 18.61 17.94
CA PRO A 179 -11.94 20.03 17.71
C PRO A 179 -13.25 20.79 17.49
N ALA A 180 -14.29 20.16 16.92
CA ALA A 180 -15.58 20.81 16.75
C ALA A 180 -16.21 21.23 18.10
N LYS A 181 -16.11 20.39 19.14
CA LYS A 181 -16.59 20.73 20.48
C LYS A 181 -15.79 21.87 21.09
N GLU A 182 -14.47 21.82 20.97
CA GLU A 182 -13.59 22.87 21.51
C GLU A 182 -13.82 24.22 20.81
N ILE A 183 -13.98 24.22 19.49
CA ILE A 183 -14.33 25.43 18.71
C ILE A 183 -15.64 26.03 19.20
N ILE A 184 -16.68 25.20 19.42
CA ILE A 184 -17.97 25.68 19.93
C ILE A 184 -17.81 26.29 21.33
N LEU A 185 -17.04 25.67 22.23
CA LEU A 185 -16.79 26.16 23.59
C LEU A 185 -16.06 27.50 23.64
N ARG A 186 -15.23 27.82 22.64
CA ARG A 186 -14.49 29.09 22.57
C ARG A 186 -15.29 30.24 21.96
N VAL A 187 -16.25 29.92 21.10
CA VAL A 187 -17.06 30.91 20.37
C VAL A 187 -18.37 31.22 21.09
N GLY A 188 -18.90 30.29 21.89
CA GLY A 188 -20.06 30.49 22.76
C GLY A 188 -19.70 31.10 24.10
#